data_AF-A0A232M2M1-F1
#
_entry.id   AF-A0A232M2M1-F1
#
_cell.length_a   1.000
_cell.length_b   1.000
_cell.length_c   1.000
_cell.angle_alpha   90.00
_cell.angle_beta   90.00
_cell.angle_gamma   90.00
#
_symmetry.space_group_name_H-M   'P 1'
#
loop_
_entity.id
_entity.type
_entity.pdbx_description
1 polymer ?
#
loop_
_entity_poly.entity_id
_entity_poly.type
_entity_poly.pdbx_seq_one_letter_code
_entity_poly.pdbx_strand_id
1 'polypeptide(L)'
;MESGHHHHHHDGNGNGHDHDHDHDHDHDHSNDLTPAIQSLLYSQIQFDSIETLNESVPKSGATVVRKTWAERLDDEPVLKSDADEQLLMFIPFAGQVKLHSLILYTAPTTTAPKTVKLFRNRDDLDFSTASELPPTQAIEVPQPVPGSDVFDLPLNRPLWNTTTSITLFFEDNWSLGQEEVTEVGYIGFKGQFMALNREPVSVLYEAAPNPSDHVAIQGVQDFSGRMMPGQ
;
A
#
# COMPACT_ATOMS: atom_id res chain seq x y z
N MET A 1 -55.22 -4.03 -67.92
CA MET A 1 -54.27 -5.09 -67.50
C MET A 1 -54.37 -5.12 -65.98
N GLU A 2 -55.45 -5.60 -65.40
CA GLU A 2 -55.88 -6.99 -65.18
C GLU A 2 -55.24 -7.65 -63.93
N SER A 3 -56.12 -8.03 -62.98
CA SER A 3 -56.03 -9.09 -61.94
C SER A 3 -54.99 -8.95 -60.81
N GLY A 4 -55.19 -9.37 -59.55
CA GLY A 4 -56.21 -10.10 -58.78
C GLY A 4 -55.69 -10.23 -57.31
N HIS A 5 -56.50 -10.11 -56.25
CA HIS A 5 -57.19 -11.17 -55.48
C HIS A 5 -56.43 -11.86 -54.30
N HIS A 6 -57.11 -11.91 -53.14
CA HIS A 6 -57.15 -12.93 -52.05
C HIS A 6 -56.34 -12.81 -50.72
N HIS A 7 -57.10 -12.55 -49.64
CA HIS A 7 -57.19 -13.14 -48.28
C HIS A 7 -56.03 -13.97 -47.66
N HIS A 8 -55.76 -13.77 -46.36
CA HIS A 8 -55.95 -14.82 -45.33
C HIS A 8 -55.88 -14.30 -43.87
N HIS A 9 -56.76 -14.86 -43.05
CA HIS A 9 -56.92 -14.76 -41.58
C HIS A 9 -55.78 -15.48 -40.85
N HIS A 10 -55.36 -14.99 -39.68
CA HIS A 10 -55.06 -15.89 -38.56
C HIS A 10 -55.19 -15.20 -37.20
N ASP A 11 -56.09 -15.74 -36.39
CA ASP A 11 -56.25 -15.50 -34.97
C ASP A 11 -55.03 -15.98 -34.18
N GLY A 12 -54.69 -15.26 -33.11
CA GLY A 12 -53.59 -15.56 -32.19
C GLY A 12 -53.88 -15.03 -30.79
N ASN A 13 -54.53 -15.86 -29.99
CA ASN A 13 -54.87 -15.68 -28.58
C ASN A 13 -53.61 -15.60 -27.69
N GLY A 14 -53.35 -14.46 -27.06
CA GLY A 14 -52.24 -14.24 -26.12
C GLY A 14 -52.73 -13.90 -24.71
N ASN A 15 -52.86 -14.93 -23.88
CA ASN A 15 -53.14 -14.85 -22.45
C ASN A 15 -51.79 -14.84 -21.71
N GLY A 16 -51.47 -13.80 -20.94
CA GLY A 16 -50.24 -13.75 -20.13
C GLY A 16 -50.30 -12.66 -19.08
N HIS A 17 -50.52 -13.07 -17.83
CA HIS A 17 -50.33 -12.25 -16.64
C HIS A 17 -48.83 -12.00 -16.45
N ASP A 18 -48.44 -10.77 -16.18
CA ASP A 18 -47.15 -10.51 -15.51
C ASP A 18 -47.37 -9.50 -14.38
N HIS A 19 -46.91 -9.92 -13.21
CA HIS A 19 -47.01 -9.24 -11.94
C HIS A 19 -45.96 -8.14 -11.85
N ASP A 20 -46.41 -6.90 -11.71
CA ASP A 20 -45.59 -5.79 -11.21
C ASP A 20 -45.17 -6.12 -9.77
N HIS A 21 -43.96 -6.64 -9.62
CA HIS A 21 -43.24 -6.66 -8.36
C HIS A 21 -42.28 -5.46 -8.34
N ASP A 22 -42.80 -4.37 -7.78
CA ASP A 22 -42.06 -3.21 -7.32
C ASP A 22 -41.06 -3.70 -6.25
N HIS A 23 -39.88 -4.11 -6.69
CA HIS A 23 -38.75 -4.35 -5.83
C HIS A 23 -38.01 -3.03 -5.69
N ASP A 24 -38.34 -2.35 -4.59
CA ASP A 24 -37.56 -1.32 -3.92
C ASP A 24 -36.17 -1.93 -3.62
N HIS A 25 -35.30 -1.92 -4.64
CA HIS A 25 -33.89 -2.16 -4.46
C HIS A 25 -33.31 -0.87 -3.88
N ASP A 26 -33.20 -0.87 -2.55
CA ASP A 26 -32.23 -0.07 -1.80
C ASP A 26 -30.86 -0.29 -2.44
N HIS A 27 -30.54 0.54 -3.43
CA HIS A 27 -29.21 0.63 -4.00
C HIS A 27 -28.35 1.32 -2.95
N ASP A 28 -27.67 0.51 -2.14
CA ASP A 28 -26.55 0.94 -1.33
C ASP A 28 -25.50 1.60 -2.25
N HIS A 29 -25.52 2.93 -2.29
CA HIS A 29 -24.61 3.77 -3.07
C HIS A 29 -23.21 3.87 -2.44
N SER A 30 -22.73 2.84 -1.73
CA SER A 30 -21.32 2.78 -1.29
C SER A 30 -20.33 2.68 -2.46
N ASN A 31 -20.79 2.50 -3.71
CA ASN A 31 -19.92 2.41 -4.89
C ASN A 31 -19.77 3.74 -5.67
N ASP A 32 -20.28 4.86 -5.16
CA ASP A 32 -20.17 6.19 -5.81
C ASP A 32 -18.85 6.93 -5.48
N LEU A 33 -17.85 6.21 -4.97
CA LEU A 33 -16.49 6.75 -4.87
C LEU A 33 -15.83 6.65 -6.24
N THR A 34 -15.48 7.81 -6.83
CA THR A 34 -14.77 7.89 -8.12
C THR A 34 -13.63 6.86 -8.20
N PRO A 35 -13.40 6.20 -9.35
CA PRO A 35 -12.40 5.12 -9.49
C PRO A 35 -10.99 5.49 -9.01
N ALA A 36 -10.65 6.78 -9.02
CA ALA A 36 -9.37 7.30 -8.55
C ALA A 36 -9.16 7.06 -7.03
N ILE A 37 -10.21 7.16 -6.21
CA ILE A 37 -10.13 7.00 -4.75
C ILE A 37 -9.94 5.52 -4.37
N GLN A 38 -10.52 4.60 -5.14
CA GLN A 38 -10.46 3.15 -4.86
C GLN A 38 -9.02 2.60 -4.87
N SER A 39 -8.09 3.27 -5.56
CA SER A 39 -6.69 2.85 -5.65
C SER A 39 -5.76 3.49 -4.62
N LEU A 40 -6.26 4.41 -3.79
CA LEU A 40 -5.43 5.11 -2.81
C LEU A 40 -5.04 4.18 -1.66
N LEU A 41 -3.75 4.18 -1.32
CA LEU A 41 -3.20 3.40 -0.21
C LEU A 41 -3.24 4.15 1.13
N TYR A 42 -3.99 5.25 1.21
CA TYR A 42 -4.04 6.14 2.38
C TYR A 42 -4.27 5.38 3.70
N SER A 43 -5.27 4.50 3.75
CA SER A 43 -5.58 3.70 4.95
C SER A 43 -4.53 2.66 5.32
N GLN A 44 -3.56 2.42 4.44
CA GLN A 44 -2.51 1.42 4.62
C GLN A 44 -1.19 2.06 5.07
N ILE A 45 -1.10 3.38 5.20
CA ILE A 45 0.11 4.06 5.66
C ILE A 45 0.14 4.07 7.19
N GLN A 46 1.27 3.73 7.78
CA GLN A 46 1.48 3.83 9.23
C GLN A 46 1.96 5.25 9.57
N PHE A 47 1.04 6.20 9.65
CA PHE A 47 1.38 7.63 9.73
C PHE A 47 2.24 8.02 10.95
N ASP A 48 2.07 7.37 12.10
CA ASP A 48 2.85 7.67 13.31
C ASP A 48 4.32 7.23 13.19
N SER A 49 4.56 6.21 12.36
CA SER A 49 5.88 5.64 12.08
C SER A 49 6.61 6.32 10.92
N ILE A 50 6.06 7.42 10.38
CA ILE A 50 6.74 8.23 9.37
C ILE A 50 7.87 9.00 10.05
N GLU A 51 9.05 8.91 9.44
CA GLU A 51 10.24 9.66 9.82
C GLU A 51 10.61 10.59 8.67
N THR A 52 10.96 11.83 9.00
CA THR A 52 11.34 12.84 8.02
C THR A 52 12.58 13.56 8.54
N LEU A 53 13.62 13.62 7.72
CA LEU A 53 14.86 14.31 8.01
C LEU A 53 14.86 15.66 7.27
N ASN A 54 15.48 16.65 7.92
CA ASN A 54 15.56 18.04 7.45
C ASN A 54 14.19 18.74 7.32
N GLU A 55 13.19 18.40 8.14
CA GLU A 55 11.93 19.15 8.20
C GLU A 55 12.02 20.34 9.18
N SER A 56 11.62 21.53 8.73
CA SER A 56 11.61 22.76 9.54
C SER A 56 10.64 22.71 10.71
N VAL A 57 9.49 22.06 10.49
CA VAL A 57 8.48 21.81 11.53
C VAL A 57 8.46 20.30 11.81
N PRO A 58 8.67 19.88 13.07
CA PRO A 58 8.63 18.47 13.43
C PRO A 58 7.31 17.80 13.02
N LYS A 59 7.41 16.60 12.44
CA LYS A 59 6.30 15.80 11.92
C LYS A 59 5.52 16.44 10.76
N SER A 60 6.00 17.52 10.15
CA SER A 60 5.35 18.11 8.97
C SER A 60 5.29 17.12 7.80
N GLY A 61 6.31 16.28 7.62
CA GLY A 61 6.29 15.21 6.61
C GLY A 61 5.16 14.21 6.83
N ALA A 62 4.90 13.83 8.08
CA ALA A 62 3.75 12.98 8.42
C ALA A 62 2.42 13.71 8.20
N THR A 63 2.35 15.01 8.48
CA THR A 63 1.10 15.79 8.33
C THR A 63 0.68 15.94 6.87
N VAL A 64 1.63 16.15 5.93
CA VAL A 64 1.29 16.26 4.50
C VAL A 64 0.86 14.92 3.89
N VAL A 65 1.34 13.80 4.44
CA VAL A 65 0.89 12.45 4.07
C VAL A 65 -0.48 12.12 4.69
N ARG A 66 -0.81 12.70 5.85
CA ARG A 66 -2.12 12.57 6.52
C ARG A 66 -3.23 13.39 5.88
N LYS A 67 -2.93 14.32 4.97
CA LYS A 67 -3.98 14.98 4.20
C LYS A 67 -4.78 13.93 3.45
N THR A 68 -6.10 14.04 3.52
CA THR A 68 -6.98 13.19 2.71
C THR A 68 -6.97 13.65 1.26
N TRP A 69 -7.56 12.84 0.37
CA TRP A 69 -7.74 13.25 -1.02
C TRP A 69 -8.55 14.55 -1.18
N ALA A 70 -9.45 14.86 -0.25
CA ALA A 70 -10.24 16.08 -0.28
C ALA A 70 -9.37 17.33 0.02
N GLU A 71 -8.40 17.19 0.92
CA GLU A 71 -7.51 18.25 1.42
C GLU A 71 -6.23 18.38 0.57
N ARG A 72 -6.09 17.59 -0.51
CA ARG A 72 -4.84 17.46 -1.28
C ARG A 72 -4.33 18.76 -1.90
N LEU A 73 -5.22 19.73 -2.11
CA LEU A 73 -4.92 21.05 -2.69
C LEU A 73 -4.89 22.17 -1.65
N ASP A 74 -5.08 21.85 -0.37
CA ASP A 74 -5.02 22.84 0.70
C ASP A 74 -3.57 23.30 0.86
N ASP A 75 -3.36 24.61 0.99
CA ASP A 75 -2.02 25.20 1.14
C ASP A 75 -1.33 24.76 2.46
N GLU A 76 -2.11 24.43 3.49
CA GLU A 76 -1.61 23.97 4.79
C GLU A 76 -2.27 22.65 5.22
N PRO A 77 -1.58 21.79 5.98
CA PRO A 77 -0.16 21.86 6.35
C PRO A 77 0.79 21.67 5.15
N VAL A 78 2.01 22.16 5.25
CA VAL A 78 3.06 22.03 4.22
C VAL A 78 4.36 21.52 4.86
N LEU A 79 5.07 20.65 4.17
CA LEU A 79 6.42 20.22 4.54
C LEU A 79 7.40 21.19 3.91
N LYS A 80 8.28 21.79 4.72
CA LYS A 80 9.37 22.65 4.25
C LYS A 80 10.68 22.15 4.81
N SER A 81 11.73 22.19 4.01
CA SER A 81 13.07 21.87 4.51
C SER A 81 13.62 22.96 5.44
N ASP A 82 14.54 22.58 6.34
CA ASP A 82 15.07 23.48 7.39
C ASP A 82 16.40 24.12 7.00
N ALA A 83 17.37 23.32 6.55
CA ALA A 83 18.74 23.78 6.33
C ALA A 83 19.11 23.98 4.85
N ASP A 84 18.59 23.12 3.97
CA ASP A 84 18.91 23.06 2.54
C ASP A 84 17.78 22.38 1.77
N GLU A 85 17.88 22.26 0.45
CA GLU A 85 16.78 21.79 -0.41
C GLU A 85 16.47 20.29 -0.25
N GLN A 86 17.30 19.54 0.46
CA GLN A 86 17.18 18.10 0.57
C GLN A 86 16.17 17.69 1.65
N LEU A 87 15.28 16.77 1.31
CA LEU A 87 14.35 16.15 2.25
C LEU A 87 14.44 14.63 2.12
N LEU A 88 14.46 13.92 3.25
CA LEU A 88 14.43 12.46 3.25
C LEU A 88 13.28 11.98 4.12
N MET A 89 12.35 11.22 3.53
CA MET A 89 11.14 10.76 4.20
C MET A 89 11.03 9.25 4.10
N PHE A 90 10.98 8.58 5.25
CA PHE A 90 10.68 7.16 5.37
C PHE A 90 9.18 6.96 5.65
N ILE A 91 8.50 6.21 4.79
CA ILE A 91 7.05 5.97 4.86
C ILE A 91 6.77 4.46 4.90
N PRO A 92 6.43 3.91 6.07
CA PRO A 92 6.04 2.51 6.21
C PRO A 92 4.55 2.28 5.90
N PHE A 93 4.25 1.11 5.33
CA PHE A 93 2.90 0.60 5.13
C PHE A 93 2.53 -0.46 6.19
N ALA A 94 1.25 -0.63 6.47
CA ALA A 94 0.71 -1.61 7.43
C ALA A 94 0.85 -3.07 6.95
N GLY A 95 1.26 -3.26 5.69
CA GLY A 95 1.49 -4.56 5.08
C GLY A 95 2.20 -4.43 3.74
N GLN A 96 2.11 -5.46 2.92
CA GLN A 96 2.73 -5.46 1.60
C GLN A 96 1.82 -4.76 0.60
N VAL A 97 2.36 -3.82 -0.16
CA VAL A 97 1.66 -3.11 -1.22
C VAL A 97 2.37 -3.30 -2.56
N LYS A 98 1.57 -3.27 -3.63
CA LYS A 98 2.03 -3.08 -5.00
C LYS A 98 1.84 -1.61 -5.34
N LEU A 99 2.93 -0.83 -5.41
CA LEU A 99 2.82 0.58 -5.77
C LEU A 99 2.67 0.76 -7.29
N HIS A 100 1.72 1.60 -7.68
CA HIS A 100 1.47 1.95 -9.08
C HIS A 100 1.95 3.36 -9.39
N SER A 101 1.70 4.32 -8.49
CA SER A 101 2.08 5.72 -8.67
C SER A 101 2.34 6.40 -7.32
N LEU A 102 3.25 7.37 -7.34
CA LEU A 102 3.39 8.41 -6.33
C LEU A 102 2.51 9.59 -6.75
N ILE A 103 1.67 10.08 -5.84
CA ILE A 103 0.91 11.31 -6.02
C ILE A 103 1.62 12.41 -5.25
N LEU A 104 1.89 13.53 -5.91
CA LEU A 104 2.54 14.67 -5.29
C LEU A 104 1.78 15.94 -5.62
N TYR A 105 1.55 16.82 -4.65
CA TYR A 105 1.19 18.21 -4.93
C TYR A 105 2.12 19.18 -4.21
N THR A 106 2.44 20.24 -4.93
CA THR A 106 3.39 21.28 -4.57
C THR A 106 2.82 22.61 -5.07
N ALA A 107 2.99 23.68 -4.29
CA ALA A 107 2.55 25.00 -4.69
C ALA A 107 3.30 25.44 -5.97
N PRO A 108 2.68 26.27 -6.85
CA PRO A 108 3.28 26.72 -8.11
C PRO A 108 4.38 27.76 -7.90
N THR A 109 5.49 27.31 -7.32
CA THR A 109 6.65 28.09 -6.91
C THR A 109 7.93 27.36 -7.32
N THR A 110 9.05 28.07 -7.27
CA THR A 110 10.37 27.50 -7.57
C THR A 110 10.90 26.58 -6.46
N THR A 111 10.34 26.64 -5.25
CA THR A 111 10.68 25.74 -4.13
C THR A 111 10.09 24.34 -4.29
N ALA A 112 9.31 24.09 -5.34
CA ALA A 112 8.80 22.76 -5.63
C ALA A 112 9.95 21.79 -5.96
N PRO A 113 9.92 20.55 -5.44
CA PRO A 113 10.92 19.54 -5.75
C PRO A 113 10.96 19.24 -7.24
N LYS A 114 12.17 18.99 -7.74
CA LYS A 114 12.43 18.64 -9.13
C LYS A 114 12.85 17.19 -9.27
N THR A 115 13.78 16.70 -8.44
CA THR A 115 14.24 15.32 -8.50
C THR A 115 13.83 14.56 -7.25
N VAL A 116 13.13 13.43 -7.43
CA VAL A 116 12.77 12.53 -6.33
C VAL A 116 13.34 11.14 -6.61
N LYS A 117 14.24 10.71 -5.73
CA LYS A 117 14.81 9.37 -5.69
C LYS A 117 13.98 8.49 -4.75
N LEU A 118 13.56 7.33 -5.23
CA LEU A 118 12.70 6.40 -4.50
C LEU A 118 13.48 5.13 -4.16
N PHE A 119 13.42 4.73 -2.89
CA PHE A 119 14.02 3.50 -2.40
C PHE A 119 12.97 2.60 -1.77
N ARG A 120 12.98 1.32 -2.14
CA ARG A 120 12.04 0.32 -1.65
C ARG A 120 12.61 -0.40 -0.43
N ASN A 121 11.84 -0.49 0.65
CA ASN A 121 12.12 -1.31 1.84
C ASN A 121 13.46 -1.00 2.51
N ARG A 122 13.77 0.29 2.69
CA ARG A 122 15.04 0.79 3.23
C ARG A 122 14.78 1.85 4.30
N ASP A 123 14.93 1.49 5.57
CA ASP A 123 14.88 2.41 6.71
C ASP A 123 16.26 2.94 7.14
N ASP A 124 17.34 2.41 6.57
CA ASP A 124 18.72 2.72 6.91
C ASP A 124 19.34 3.83 6.04
N LEU A 125 18.53 4.72 5.46
CA LEU A 125 19.00 5.76 4.55
C LEU A 125 19.23 7.09 5.28
N ASP A 126 20.42 7.65 5.05
CA ASP A 126 20.76 9.05 5.32
C ASP A 126 21.03 9.80 4.00
N PHE A 127 21.28 11.11 4.08
CA PHE A 127 21.50 11.97 2.91
C PHE A 127 22.71 11.54 2.06
N SER A 128 23.81 11.15 2.68
CA SER A 128 25.02 10.71 1.97
C SER A 128 24.73 9.42 1.20
N THR A 129 24.18 8.43 1.89
CA THR A 129 23.85 7.12 1.34
C THR A 129 22.78 7.22 0.25
N ALA A 130 21.75 8.05 0.43
CA ALA A 130 20.71 8.26 -0.56
C ALA A 130 21.20 9.00 -1.82
N SER A 131 22.25 9.81 -1.69
CA SER A 131 22.87 10.51 -2.82
C SER A 131 23.73 9.58 -3.68
N GLU A 132 24.47 8.65 -3.04
CA GLU A 132 25.43 7.76 -3.70
C GLU A 132 24.80 6.46 -4.23
N LEU A 133 23.80 5.90 -3.53
CA LEU A 133 23.20 4.63 -3.93
C LEU A 133 22.29 4.79 -5.16
N PRO A 134 22.28 3.79 -6.06
CA PRO A 134 21.30 3.77 -7.14
C PRO A 134 19.88 3.62 -6.56
N PRO A 135 18.95 4.54 -6.85
CA PRO A 135 17.58 4.43 -6.38
C PRO A 135 16.87 3.28 -7.08
N THR A 136 15.80 2.76 -6.46
CA THR A 136 14.90 1.81 -7.13
C THR A 136 14.26 2.45 -8.35
N GLN A 137 13.91 3.72 -8.24
CA GLN A 137 13.46 4.55 -9.36
C GLN A 137 13.75 6.02 -9.05
N ALA A 138 14.24 6.77 -10.03
CA ALA A 138 14.34 8.23 -9.95
C ALA A 138 13.23 8.84 -10.83
N ILE A 139 12.63 9.92 -10.36
CA ILE A 139 11.54 10.63 -11.06
C ILE A 139 11.87 12.11 -11.09
N GLU A 140 11.77 12.70 -12.26
CA GLU A 140 11.74 14.15 -12.44
C GLU A 140 10.29 14.62 -12.30
N VAL A 141 10.03 15.44 -11.28
CA VAL A 141 8.73 16.03 -10.99
C VAL A 141 8.55 17.25 -11.89
N PRO A 142 7.47 17.33 -12.69
CA PRO A 142 7.22 18.50 -13.52
C PRO A 142 7.11 19.78 -12.68
N GLN A 143 7.59 20.91 -13.21
CA GLN A 143 7.45 22.19 -12.53
C GLN A 143 5.96 22.57 -12.40
N PRO A 144 5.46 22.87 -11.18
CA PRO A 144 4.09 23.30 -10.99
C PRO A 144 3.86 24.70 -11.56
N VAL A 145 2.73 24.88 -12.22
CA VAL A 145 2.27 26.15 -12.77
C VAL A 145 0.95 26.55 -12.10
N PRO A 146 0.57 27.84 -12.11
CA PRO A 146 -0.71 28.25 -11.53
C PRO A 146 -1.88 27.46 -12.13
N GLY A 147 -2.68 26.83 -11.26
CA GLY A 147 -3.78 25.95 -11.67
C GLY A 147 -3.41 24.48 -11.89
N SER A 148 -2.17 24.07 -11.61
CA SER A 148 -1.79 22.66 -11.53
C SER A 148 -2.59 21.92 -10.45
N ASP A 149 -3.11 20.74 -10.80
CA ASP A 149 -3.62 19.75 -9.84
C ASP A 149 -2.46 18.88 -9.32
N VAL A 150 -2.74 17.74 -8.70
CA VAL A 150 -1.70 16.80 -8.28
C VAL A 150 -0.97 16.19 -9.47
N PHE A 151 0.32 15.91 -9.30
CA PHE A 151 1.11 15.09 -10.20
C PHE A 151 0.91 13.61 -9.86
N ASP A 152 0.39 12.85 -10.83
CA ASP A 152 0.37 11.38 -10.79
C ASP A 152 1.64 10.85 -11.47
N LEU A 153 2.62 10.46 -10.64
CA LEU A 153 3.95 10.03 -11.08
C LEU A 153 4.00 8.50 -11.14
N PRO A 154 3.96 7.89 -12.34
CA PRO A 154 3.86 6.43 -12.48
C PRO A 154 5.15 5.73 -12.06
N LEU A 155 4.98 4.61 -11.35
CA LEU A 155 6.07 3.73 -10.93
C LEU A 155 6.19 2.51 -11.84
N ASN A 156 7.40 1.99 -11.98
CA ASN A 156 7.67 0.74 -12.67
C ASN A 156 7.19 -0.45 -11.82
N ARG A 157 5.90 -0.81 -11.96
CA ARG A 157 5.20 -1.79 -11.12
C ARG A 157 5.99 -3.07 -10.80
N PRO A 158 6.68 -3.73 -11.76
CA PRO A 158 7.59 -4.85 -11.49
C PRO A 158 8.58 -4.64 -10.32
N LEU A 159 9.11 -3.42 -10.16
CA LEU A 159 10.05 -3.08 -9.10
C LEU A 159 9.35 -2.87 -7.75
N TRP A 160 8.04 -2.65 -7.72
CA TRP A 160 7.31 -2.17 -6.55
C TRP A 160 6.20 -3.12 -6.04
N ASN A 161 6.23 -4.39 -6.44
CA ASN A 161 5.19 -5.38 -6.10
C ASN A 161 5.24 -5.90 -4.64
N THR A 162 6.37 -5.76 -3.96
CA THR A 162 6.63 -6.32 -2.63
C THR A 162 7.12 -5.22 -1.68
N THR A 163 6.41 -4.11 -1.66
CA THR A 163 6.81 -2.92 -0.92
C THR A 163 6.16 -2.92 0.46
N THR A 164 6.95 -2.81 1.52
CA THR A 164 6.50 -2.66 2.90
C THR A 164 6.81 -1.26 3.44
N SER A 165 7.78 -0.58 2.84
CA SER A 165 8.07 0.82 3.07
C SER A 165 8.68 1.46 1.82
N ILE A 166 8.51 2.77 1.70
CA ILE A 166 9.15 3.57 0.66
C ILE A 166 9.87 4.75 1.30
N THR A 167 11.08 5.01 0.82
CA THR A 167 11.86 6.19 1.22
C THR A 167 11.93 7.14 0.04
N LEU A 168 11.48 8.36 0.27
CA LEU A 168 11.51 9.46 -0.69
C LEU A 168 12.71 10.34 -0.35
N PHE A 169 13.62 10.52 -1.30
CA PHE A 169 14.70 11.49 -1.19
C PHE A 169 14.50 12.57 -2.25
N PHE A 170 14.13 13.76 -1.79
CA PHE A 170 14.05 14.96 -2.60
C PHE A 170 15.45 15.57 -2.64
N GLU A 171 16.06 15.58 -3.83
CA GLU A 171 17.48 15.93 -3.99
C GLU A 171 17.68 17.41 -4.33
N ASP A 172 16.82 17.96 -5.18
CA ASP A 172 16.86 19.35 -5.63
C ASP A 172 15.46 19.88 -5.96
N ASN A 173 15.35 21.21 -6.03
CA ASN A 173 14.12 21.92 -6.39
C ASN A 173 14.23 22.73 -7.69
N TRP A 174 13.11 23.31 -8.13
CA TRP A 174 13.02 24.08 -9.37
C TRP A 174 13.64 25.49 -9.31
N SER A 175 14.23 25.89 -8.18
CA SER A 175 14.86 27.21 -8.02
C SER A 175 16.24 27.31 -8.65
N LEU A 176 16.83 26.18 -9.05
CA LEU A 176 18.19 26.11 -9.59
C LEU A 176 19.23 26.67 -8.61
N GLY A 177 19.05 26.41 -7.31
CA GLY A 177 19.93 26.85 -6.23
C GLY A 177 19.72 28.30 -5.79
N GLN A 178 18.62 28.94 -6.18
CA GLN A 178 18.26 30.28 -5.70
C GLN A 178 17.50 30.26 -4.38
N GLU A 179 16.75 29.19 -4.13
CA GLU A 179 16.03 28.95 -2.89
C GLU A 179 16.59 27.69 -2.24
N GLU A 180 16.98 27.83 -0.98
CA GLU A 180 17.52 26.73 -0.17
C GLU A 180 16.39 25.89 0.44
N VAL A 181 15.12 26.28 0.25
CA VAL A 181 13.97 25.58 0.83
C VAL A 181 13.21 24.81 -0.24
N THR A 182 12.93 23.55 0.04
CA THR A 182 12.00 22.73 -0.74
C THR A 182 10.66 22.62 -0.02
N GLU A 183 9.56 22.85 -0.75
CA GLU A 183 8.20 22.79 -0.20
C GLU A 183 7.36 21.70 -0.87
N VAL A 184 6.68 20.89 -0.04
CA VAL A 184 5.79 19.80 -0.48
C VAL A 184 4.46 19.92 0.25
N GLY A 185 3.36 20.00 -0.52
CA GLY A 185 2.02 20.23 0.03
C GLY A 185 1.22 18.95 0.30
N TYR A 186 1.41 17.90 -0.50
CA TYR A 186 0.69 16.64 -0.37
C TYR A 186 1.50 15.49 -0.95
N ILE A 187 1.46 14.34 -0.27
CA ILE A 187 2.06 13.08 -0.73
C ILE A 187 1.01 11.98 -0.57
N GLY A 188 0.76 11.23 -1.64
CA GLY A 188 -0.12 10.08 -1.63
C GLY A 188 0.41 8.94 -2.49
N PHE A 189 -0.19 7.76 -2.36
CA PHE A 189 0.21 6.59 -3.13
C PHE A 189 -1.00 5.90 -3.75
N LYS A 190 -0.88 5.50 -5.02
CA LYS A 190 -1.82 4.59 -5.67
C LYS A 190 -1.23 3.20 -5.75
N GLY A 191 -2.06 2.19 -5.56
CA GLY A 191 -1.60 0.81 -5.66
C GLY A 191 -2.64 -0.21 -5.25
N GLN A 192 -2.16 -1.39 -4.89
CA GLN A 192 -2.97 -2.47 -4.36
C GLN A 192 -2.39 -2.94 -3.02
N PHE A 193 -3.23 -3.00 -2.00
CA PHE A 193 -2.87 -3.61 -0.73
C PHE A 193 -2.96 -5.13 -0.83
N MET A 194 -1.93 -5.80 -0.36
CA MET A 194 -1.90 -7.25 -0.18
C MET A 194 -1.86 -7.49 1.32
N ALA A 195 -3.00 -7.88 1.90
CA ALA A 195 -3.05 -8.25 3.30
C ALA A 195 -2.00 -9.34 3.57
N LEU A 196 -1.04 -9.05 4.46
CA LEU A 196 -0.21 -10.13 4.99
C LEU A 196 -1.14 -11.03 5.78
N ASN A 197 -1.43 -12.22 5.25
CA ASN A 197 -2.06 -13.27 6.02
C ASN A 197 -1.05 -13.76 7.06
N ARG A 198 -0.92 -13.01 8.16
CA ARG A 198 -0.19 -13.45 9.35
C ARG A 198 -1.09 -14.42 10.09
N GLU A 199 -1.36 -15.58 9.49
CA GLU A 199 -1.82 -16.70 10.30
C GLU A 199 -0.73 -16.94 11.34
N PRO A 200 -1.04 -16.86 12.65
CA PRO A 200 -0.09 -17.30 13.65
C PRO A 200 0.19 -18.76 13.32
N VAL A 201 1.44 -19.07 12.94
CA VAL A 201 1.90 -20.45 12.90
C VAL A 201 1.68 -20.96 14.31
N SER A 202 0.59 -21.70 14.54
CA SER A 202 0.40 -22.44 15.77
C SER A 202 1.51 -23.47 15.77
N VAL A 203 2.62 -23.14 16.42
CA VAL A 203 3.63 -24.11 16.79
C VAL A 203 2.97 -24.98 17.85
N LEU A 204 2.16 -25.93 17.37
CA LEU A 204 1.69 -27.04 18.17
C LEU A 204 2.96 -27.83 18.45
N TYR A 205 3.59 -27.56 19.60
CA TYR A 205 4.61 -28.44 20.12
C TYR A 205 3.95 -29.81 20.30
N GLU A 206 4.25 -30.74 19.41
CA GLU A 206 4.00 -32.17 19.59
C GLU A 206 4.87 -32.66 20.75
N ALA A 207 4.47 -32.32 21.96
CA ALA A 207 4.97 -32.90 23.19
C ALA A 207 3.82 -33.59 23.91
N ALA A 208 3.16 -34.52 23.21
CA ALA A 208 2.50 -35.62 23.87
C ALA A 208 3.53 -36.77 23.93
N PRO A 209 4.21 -37.00 25.06
CA PRO A 209 4.97 -38.23 25.24
C PRO A 209 3.98 -39.39 25.07
N ASN A 210 4.16 -40.20 24.02
CA ASN A 210 3.42 -41.44 23.85
C ASN A 210 3.85 -42.41 24.96
N PRO A 211 3.00 -42.79 25.93
CA PRO A 211 3.39 -43.64 27.06
C PRO A 211 3.69 -45.10 26.66
N SER A 212 3.79 -45.41 25.36
CA SER A 212 4.05 -46.75 24.84
C SER A 212 5.51 -46.98 24.39
N ASP A 213 6.41 -46.00 24.52
CA ASP A 213 7.82 -46.13 24.09
C ASP A 213 8.81 -46.39 25.25
N HIS A 214 8.44 -47.32 26.14
CA HIS A 214 9.40 -47.93 27.06
C HIS A 214 9.59 -49.39 26.68
N VAL A 215 10.71 -49.65 26.00
CA VAL A 215 11.22 -51.00 25.76
C VAL A 215 11.53 -51.65 27.11
N ALA A 216 10.82 -52.72 27.45
CA ALA A 216 11.17 -53.55 28.59
C ALA A 216 12.57 -54.12 28.38
N ILE A 217 13.51 -53.74 29.24
CA ILE A 217 14.87 -54.30 29.22
C ILE A 217 14.77 -55.74 29.70
N GLN A 218 14.85 -56.66 28.74
CA GLN A 218 14.97 -58.08 28.97
C GLN A 218 16.44 -58.43 29.20
N GLY A 219 16.77 -58.82 30.43
CA GLY A 219 17.94 -59.65 30.71
C GLY A 219 19.16 -58.92 31.28
N VAL A 220 19.34 -59.04 32.60
CA VAL A 220 20.68 -59.23 33.18
C VAL A 220 20.58 -60.36 34.21
N GLN A 221 21.07 -61.54 33.84
CA GLN A 221 21.39 -62.63 34.76
C GLN A 221 22.77 -62.33 35.38
N ASP A 222 22.90 -62.38 36.71
CA ASP A 222 23.53 -63.50 37.44
C ASP A 222 24.24 -63.09 38.76
N PHE A 223 24.22 -64.04 39.69
CA PHE A 223 25.02 -64.29 40.90
C PHE A 223 24.62 -63.63 42.22
N SER A 224 23.92 -64.38 43.08
CA SER A 224 24.52 -65.02 44.27
C SER A 224 23.45 -65.55 45.25
N GLY A 225 23.55 -66.81 45.66
CA GLY A 225 22.64 -67.36 46.68
C GLY A 225 22.54 -68.87 46.77
N ARG A 226 23.68 -69.54 46.96
CA ARG A 226 23.77 -70.96 47.33
C ARG A 226 23.18 -71.15 48.74
N MET A 227 22.16 -72.00 48.92
CA MET A 227 22.06 -72.95 50.05
C MET A 227 20.88 -73.94 49.88
N MET A 228 21.16 -75.17 50.32
CA MET A 228 20.58 -76.48 50.00
C MET A 228 19.20 -76.77 50.63
N PRO A 229 18.47 -77.81 50.17
CA PRO A 229 17.29 -78.34 50.85
C PRO A 229 17.68 -79.36 51.93
N GLY A 230 16.94 -79.38 53.04
CA GLY A 230 17.12 -80.36 54.10
C GLY A 230 15.90 -80.50 55.00
N GLN A 231 15.21 -81.65 54.83
CA GLN A 231 14.26 -82.33 55.73
C GLN A 231 12.91 -81.66 56.00
#